data_AF-A0A9C5Z6K3-F1
#
_entry.id   AF-A0A9C5Z6K3-F1
#
_cell.length_a   1.000
_cell.length_b   1.000
_cell.length_c   1.000
_cell.angle_alpha   90.00
_cell.angle_beta   90.00
_cell.angle_gamma   90.00
#
_symmetry.space_group_name_H-M   'P 1'
#
loop_
_entity.id
_entity.type
_entity.pdbx_description
1 polymer ?
#
loop_
_entity_poly.entity_id
_entity_poly.type
_entity_poly.pdbx_seq_one_letter_code
_entity_poly.pdbx_strand_id
1 'polypeptide(L)'
;MLIVFNQYSASVSITEKTITKTYLIDKVLKLLTKWDHSTNLNINIKFSALLSEFLIKQNERYFESTRYEQQVFYQILQKLNHIIQRKGNEPDFTETHKKILENIFQKNVLLTPPQLKEHYIITDLEYRSLIKHYDKLITVGYPNDTMSDQCLAHIVTLNDDCKLSDECLSIITSDLPTYGYRRVHQILILYVFLHHMCSNISAAPLAYEILASQQCTQVQREQNVLHHLGLPDTYRDLYLEQLVVCGLFGYVEFINWHNVVSVSNWPQEDECLCLFVDGERLIDCNCNNHINSLLLVYYINAVLMLN
;
A
#
# COMPACT_ATOMS: atom_id res chain seq x y z
N MET A 1 38.23 -28.23 -10.75
CA MET A 1 38.92 -27.01 -10.29
C MET A 1 37.86 -25.92 -10.19
N LEU A 2 37.14 -25.92 -9.08
CA LEU A 2 36.02 -25.01 -8.80
C LEU A 2 36.57 -23.89 -7.92
N ILE A 3 36.57 -22.68 -8.47
CA ILE A 3 36.93 -21.46 -7.75
C ILE A 3 35.74 -21.12 -6.84
N VAL A 4 35.94 -21.31 -5.54
CA VAL A 4 35.06 -20.82 -4.48
C VAL A 4 35.20 -19.30 -4.44
N PHE A 5 34.19 -18.56 -4.90
CA PHE A 5 34.06 -17.16 -4.54
C PHE A 5 33.41 -17.07 -3.17
N ASN A 6 34.27 -16.91 -2.17
CA ASN A 6 33.92 -16.47 -0.83
C ASN A 6 33.51 -14.98 -0.93
N GLN A 7 32.21 -14.70 -1.06
CA GLN A 7 31.70 -13.36 -0.80
C GLN A 7 31.28 -13.29 0.65
N TYR A 8 32.10 -12.60 1.43
CA TYR A 8 31.71 -12.01 2.71
C TYR A 8 30.51 -11.08 2.47
N SER A 9 29.30 -11.58 2.63
CA SER A 9 28.20 -10.73 3.05
C SER A 9 28.45 -10.40 4.52
N ALA A 10 28.53 -9.10 4.82
CA ALA A 10 28.47 -8.65 6.20
C ALA A 10 27.15 -9.15 6.78
N SER A 11 27.21 -10.20 7.58
CA SER A 11 26.10 -10.66 8.40
C SER A 11 25.80 -9.54 9.39
N VAL A 12 24.86 -8.66 9.04
CA VAL A 12 24.13 -7.90 10.05
C VAL A 12 23.49 -8.97 10.92
N SER A 13 23.97 -9.12 12.16
CA SER A 13 23.28 -9.94 13.13
C SER A 13 21.96 -9.25 13.41
N ILE A 14 20.92 -9.63 12.67
CA ILE A 14 19.55 -9.35 13.04
C ILE A 14 19.38 -10.12 14.34
N THR A 15 19.50 -9.44 15.48
CA THR A 15 18.79 -9.91 16.66
C THR A 15 17.35 -9.96 16.21
N GLU A 16 16.80 -11.16 16.03
CA GLU A 16 15.39 -11.38 15.73
C GLU A 16 14.59 -10.77 16.88
N LYS A 17 14.34 -9.45 16.80
CA LYS A 17 13.23 -8.86 17.52
C LYS A 17 12.02 -9.63 17.00
N THR A 18 11.45 -10.47 17.85
CA THR A 18 10.17 -11.08 17.55
C THR A 18 9.19 -9.93 17.37
N ILE A 19 8.90 -9.59 16.12
CA ILE A 19 7.90 -8.58 15.80
C ILE A 19 6.56 -9.23 16.05
N THR A 20 5.81 -8.63 16.97
CA THR A 20 4.48 -9.09 17.37
C THR A 20 3.42 -8.16 16.80
N LYS A 21 2.18 -8.62 16.78
CA LYS A 21 1.02 -7.78 16.48
C LYS A 21 0.99 -6.51 17.35
N THR A 22 1.35 -6.62 18.64
CA THR A 22 1.46 -5.47 19.56
C THR A 22 2.54 -4.47 19.12
N TYR A 23 3.69 -4.93 18.63
CA TYR A 23 4.72 -4.06 18.08
C TYR A 23 4.21 -3.26 16.87
N LEU A 24 3.48 -3.91 15.96
CA LEU A 24 2.90 -3.23 14.81
C LEU A 24 1.84 -2.21 15.21
N ILE A 25 0.99 -2.54 16.17
CA ILE A 25 0.01 -1.60 16.74
C ILE A 25 0.71 -0.36 17.31
N ASP A 26 1.81 -0.52 18.04
CA ASP A 26 2.60 0.61 18.55
C ASP A 26 3.15 1.48 17.41
N LYS A 27 3.69 0.86 16.35
CA LYS A 27 4.15 1.57 15.15
C LYS A 27 3.04 2.36 14.47
N VAL A 28 1.86 1.76 14.29
CA VAL A 28 0.67 2.42 13.74
C VAL A 28 0.26 3.61 14.59
N LEU A 29 0.15 3.44 15.91
CA LEU A 29 -0.23 4.52 16.82
C LEU A 29 0.81 5.64 16.86
N LYS A 30 2.10 5.32 16.77
CA LYS A 30 3.20 6.30 16.68
C LYS A 30 3.10 7.11 15.38
N LEU A 31 2.87 6.47 14.24
CA LEU A 31 2.67 7.14 12.95
C LEU A 31 1.43 8.06 12.97
N LEU A 32 0.30 7.56 13.46
CA LEU A 32 -0.92 8.35 13.54
C LEU A 32 -0.77 9.54 14.50
N THR A 33 -0.11 9.35 15.64
CA THR A 33 0.18 10.44 16.58
C THR A 33 1.07 11.50 15.95
N LYS A 34 2.07 11.11 15.15
CA LYS A 34 2.90 12.06 14.40
C LYS A 34 2.07 12.91 13.42
N TRP A 35 1.16 12.29 12.67
CA TRP A 35 0.28 13.02 11.73
C TRP A 35 -0.78 13.88 12.41
N ASP A 36 -1.31 13.43 13.55
CA ASP A 36 -2.22 14.19 14.42
C ASP A 36 -1.62 15.56 14.81
N HIS A 37 -0.30 15.68 14.87
CA HIS A 37 0.39 16.92 15.19
C HIS A 37 1.04 17.62 13.97
N SER A 38 0.96 17.02 12.79
CA SER A 38 1.46 17.62 11.55
C SER A 38 0.55 18.76 11.10
N THR A 39 1.14 19.85 10.63
CA THR A 39 0.42 20.92 9.91
C THR A 39 0.37 20.69 8.40
N ASN A 40 1.09 19.70 7.90
CA ASN A 40 1.23 19.37 6.48
C ASN A 40 0.65 17.98 6.22
N LEU A 41 -0.68 17.91 6.04
CA LEU A 41 -1.37 16.69 5.61
C LEU A 41 -1.50 16.72 4.09
N ASN A 42 -0.61 16.00 3.40
CA ASN A 42 -0.65 15.87 1.95
C ASN A 42 -1.65 14.80 1.49
N ILE A 43 -1.78 14.65 0.17
CA ILE A 43 -2.71 13.69 -0.43
C ILE A 43 -2.44 12.25 -0.01
N ASN A 44 -1.16 11.84 0.07
CA ASN A 44 -0.77 10.48 0.43
C ASN A 44 -1.21 10.13 1.86
N ILE A 45 -1.08 11.06 2.79
CA ILE A 45 -1.57 10.91 4.17
C ILE A 45 -3.09 10.75 4.20
N LYS A 46 -3.83 11.59 3.47
CA LYS A 46 -5.30 11.50 3.41
C LYS A 46 -5.77 10.20 2.79
N PHE A 47 -5.17 9.81 1.67
CA PHE A 47 -5.48 8.57 0.97
C PHE A 47 -5.18 7.34 1.84
N SER A 48 -3.99 7.27 2.44
CA SER A 48 -3.61 6.17 3.33
C SER A 48 -4.50 6.09 4.57
N ALA A 49 -4.95 7.23 5.12
CA ALA A 49 -5.90 7.24 6.23
C ALA A 49 -7.27 6.67 5.82
N LEU A 50 -7.80 7.05 4.66
CA LEU A 50 -9.06 6.52 4.11
C LEU A 50 -8.97 5.02 3.84
N LEU A 51 -7.90 4.56 3.18
CA LEU A 51 -7.66 3.15 2.91
C LEU A 51 -7.51 2.33 4.21
N SER A 52 -6.77 2.86 5.19
CA SER A 52 -6.59 2.23 6.49
C SER A 52 -7.91 2.11 7.26
N GLU A 53 -8.74 3.15 7.25
CA GLU A 53 -10.07 3.14 7.86
C GLU A 53 -10.95 2.07 7.20
N PHE A 54 -10.92 2.01 5.87
CA PHE A 54 -11.63 1.01 5.08
C PHE A 54 -11.21 -0.42 5.42
N LEU A 55 -9.91 -0.72 5.48
CA LEU A 55 -9.40 -2.05 5.81
C LEU A 55 -9.87 -2.53 7.19
N ILE A 56 -9.80 -1.66 8.21
CA ILE A 56 -10.23 -1.99 9.57
C ILE A 56 -11.75 -2.24 9.59
N LYS A 57 -12.56 -1.34 9.01
CA LYS A 57 -14.02 -1.49 8.96
C LYS A 57 -14.44 -2.76 8.21
N GLN A 58 -13.73 -3.08 7.12
CA GLN A 58 -13.95 -4.31 6.37
C GLN A 58 -13.65 -5.54 7.22
N ASN A 59 -12.51 -5.56 7.93
CA ASN A 59 -12.16 -6.68 8.80
C ASN A 59 -13.19 -6.90 9.92
N GLU A 60 -13.55 -5.83 10.65
CA GLU A 60 -14.54 -5.87 11.74
C GLU A 60 -15.94 -6.29 11.26
N ARG A 61 -16.23 -6.18 9.95
CA ARG A 61 -17.49 -6.65 9.37
C ARG A 61 -17.55 -8.17 9.26
N TYR A 62 -16.43 -8.83 9.00
CA TYR A 62 -16.37 -10.27 8.69
C TYR A 62 -15.77 -11.13 9.80
N PHE A 63 -14.92 -10.55 10.64
CA PHE A 63 -14.21 -11.28 11.69
C PHE A 63 -14.51 -10.68 13.06
N GLU A 64 -14.69 -11.55 14.04
CA GLU A 64 -14.89 -11.15 15.43
C GLU A 64 -13.55 -10.88 16.10
N SER A 65 -13.30 -9.62 16.44
CA SER A 65 -12.11 -9.20 17.16
C SER A 65 -12.23 -9.45 18.66
N THR A 66 -11.10 -9.73 19.30
CA THR A 66 -11.02 -9.76 20.77
C THR A 66 -11.35 -8.41 21.37
N ARG A 67 -11.72 -8.37 22.67
CA ARG A 67 -11.97 -7.12 23.39
C ARG A 67 -10.78 -6.14 23.32
N TYR A 68 -9.56 -6.65 23.36
CA TYR A 68 -8.36 -5.82 23.25
C TYR A 68 -8.23 -5.21 21.85
N GLU A 69 -8.39 -6.01 20.80
CA GLU A 69 -8.35 -5.55 19.41
C GLU A 69 -9.45 -4.52 19.12
N GLN A 70 -10.66 -4.74 19.60
CA GLN A 70 -11.76 -3.76 19.47
C GLN A 70 -11.39 -2.40 20.07
N GLN A 71 -10.75 -2.37 21.25
CA GLN A 71 -10.30 -1.13 21.88
C GLN A 71 -9.21 -0.44 21.06
N VAL A 72 -8.24 -1.20 20.57
CA VAL A 72 -7.16 -0.70 19.73
C VAL A 72 -7.69 -0.16 18.40
N PHE A 73 -8.53 -0.91 17.70
CA PHE A 73 -9.12 -0.50 16.43
C PHE A 73 -10.01 0.73 16.60
N TYR A 74 -10.76 0.82 17.69
CA TYR A 74 -11.52 2.03 18.01
C TYR A 74 -10.60 3.25 18.15
N GLN A 75 -9.49 3.13 18.89
CA GLN A 75 -8.51 4.21 19.05
C GLN A 75 -7.86 4.61 17.71
N ILE A 76 -7.50 3.63 16.88
CA ILE A 76 -6.94 3.86 15.54
C ILE A 76 -7.95 4.58 14.65
N LEU A 77 -9.20 4.11 14.59
CA LEU A 77 -10.28 4.71 13.81
C LEU A 77 -10.58 6.15 14.25
N GLN A 78 -10.54 6.46 15.55
CA GLN A 78 -10.69 7.84 16.03
C GLN A 78 -9.58 8.75 15.49
N LYS A 79 -8.32 8.32 15.54
CA LYS A 79 -7.18 9.10 15.01
C LYS A 79 -7.26 9.25 13.48
N LEU A 80 -7.59 8.19 12.77
CA LEU A 80 -7.81 8.21 11.32
C LEU A 80 -8.90 9.23 10.94
N ASN A 81 -10.05 9.17 11.61
CA ASN A 81 -11.16 10.10 11.37
C ASN A 81 -10.73 11.55 11.63
N HIS A 82 -10.00 11.81 12.73
CA HIS A 82 -9.47 13.15 12.99
C HIS A 82 -8.59 13.66 11.83
N ILE A 83 -7.67 12.83 11.33
CA ILE A 83 -6.77 13.17 10.21
C ILE A 83 -7.56 13.39 8.91
N ILE A 84 -8.56 12.55 8.64
CA ILE A 84 -9.43 12.66 7.46
C ILE A 84 -10.21 13.99 7.48
N GLN A 85 -10.78 14.39 8.61
CA GLN A 85 -11.62 15.59 8.74
C GLN A 85 -10.84 16.89 8.87
N ARG A 86 -9.59 16.83 9.37
CA ARG A 86 -8.79 18.03 9.63
C ARG A 86 -8.35 18.69 8.33
N LYS A 87 -8.48 20.02 8.27
CA LYS A 87 -7.90 20.82 7.17
C LYS A 87 -6.37 20.76 7.23
N GLY A 88 -5.74 20.24 6.19
CA GLY A 88 -4.31 20.28 5.89
C GLY A 88 -4.01 21.12 4.65
N ASN A 89 -3.30 20.55 3.68
CA ASN A 89 -2.92 21.22 2.44
C ASN A 89 -3.98 21.06 1.34
N GLU A 90 -5.27 20.93 1.69
CA GLU A 90 -6.32 20.79 0.66
C GLU A 90 -6.38 21.93 -0.37
N PRO A 91 -5.95 23.18 -0.08
CA PRO A 91 -5.84 24.21 -1.11
C PRO A 91 -4.91 23.85 -2.28
N ASP A 92 -3.89 23.01 -2.05
CA ASP A 92 -2.92 22.60 -3.06
C ASP A 92 -3.39 21.37 -3.87
N PHE A 93 -4.52 20.77 -3.50
CA PHE A 93 -5.04 19.59 -4.18
C PHE A 93 -5.77 19.99 -5.47
N THR A 94 -5.49 19.26 -6.55
CA THR A 94 -6.24 19.37 -7.80
C THR A 94 -7.71 18.98 -7.58
N GLU A 95 -8.59 19.37 -8.50
CA GLU A 95 -10.00 18.96 -8.43
C GLU A 95 -10.15 17.44 -8.51
N THR A 96 -9.34 16.78 -9.34
CA THR A 96 -9.27 15.33 -9.44
C THR A 96 -8.92 14.69 -8.09
N HIS A 97 -7.92 15.22 -7.40
CA HIS A 97 -7.52 14.77 -6.07
C HIS A 97 -8.64 14.90 -5.04
N LYS A 98 -9.32 16.05 -5.00
CA LYS A 98 -10.44 16.27 -4.09
C LYS A 98 -11.57 15.28 -4.35
N LYS A 99 -11.93 15.10 -5.62
CA LYS A 99 -12.95 14.13 -6.05
C LYS A 99 -12.62 12.70 -5.62
N ILE A 100 -11.35 12.29 -5.72
CA ILE A 100 -10.88 10.99 -5.23
C ILE A 100 -11.09 10.89 -3.72
N LEU A 101 -10.50 11.81 -2.95
CA LEU A 101 -10.51 11.76 -1.48
C LEU A 101 -11.93 11.84 -0.87
N GLU A 102 -12.85 12.56 -1.51
CA GLU A 102 -14.23 12.69 -1.03
C GLU A 102 -15.09 11.42 -1.19
N ASN A 103 -14.72 10.52 -2.10
CA ASN A 103 -15.57 9.39 -2.48
C ASN A 103 -14.90 8.02 -2.29
N ILE A 104 -13.58 7.92 -2.43
CA ILE A 104 -12.85 6.65 -2.36
C ILE A 104 -13.06 5.96 -1.02
N PHE A 105 -13.53 4.71 -1.06
CA PHE A 105 -13.86 3.89 0.11
C PHE A 105 -14.87 4.51 1.10
N GLN A 106 -15.56 5.58 0.73
CA GLN A 106 -16.58 6.24 1.56
C GLN A 106 -18.00 6.05 1.00
N LYS A 107 -18.16 5.93 -0.32
CA LYS A 107 -19.45 5.75 -1.00
C LYS A 107 -19.41 4.58 -1.96
N ASN A 108 -20.56 3.94 -2.16
CA ASN A 108 -20.75 2.84 -3.11
C ASN A 108 -19.70 1.71 -2.96
N VAL A 109 -19.37 1.38 -1.71
CA VAL A 109 -18.30 0.44 -1.38
C VAL A 109 -18.83 -0.98 -1.27
N LEU A 110 -18.15 -1.91 -1.93
CA LEU A 110 -18.33 -3.33 -1.76
C LEU A 110 -17.28 -3.84 -0.76
N LEU A 111 -17.76 -4.36 0.38
CA LEU A 111 -16.90 -5.04 1.34
C LEU A 111 -16.71 -6.50 0.91
N THR A 112 -15.48 -6.99 1.01
CA THR A 112 -15.16 -8.40 0.80
C THR A 112 -14.36 -8.93 2.00
N PRO A 113 -14.48 -10.22 2.36
CA PRO A 113 -13.73 -10.76 3.47
C PRO A 113 -12.22 -10.74 3.15
N PRO A 114 -11.38 -10.12 4.01
CA PRO A 114 -9.93 -10.23 3.89
C PRO A 114 -9.48 -11.70 4.00
N GLN A 115 -8.59 -12.15 3.11
CA GLN A 115 -8.11 -13.55 3.10
C GLN A 115 -6.64 -13.61 2.68
N LEU A 116 -5.84 -14.38 3.42
CA LEU A 116 -4.49 -14.74 2.96
C LEU A 116 -4.59 -15.75 1.82
N LYS A 117 -3.84 -15.50 0.75
CA LYS A 117 -3.88 -16.26 -0.51
C LYS A 117 -2.51 -16.86 -0.77
N GLU A 118 -2.42 -18.17 -0.63
CA GLU A 118 -1.21 -18.96 -0.91
C GLU A 118 -1.26 -19.57 -2.31
N HIS A 119 -0.12 -19.68 -2.99
CA HIS A 119 0.00 -20.32 -4.31
C HIS A 119 -0.71 -19.59 -5.47
N TYR A 120 -1.06 -18.31 -5.29
CA TYR A 120 -1.64 -17.47 -6.35
C TYR A 120 -0.58 -16.73 -7.18
N ILE A 121 0.67 -16.70 -6.71
CA ILE A 121 1.75 -15.94 -7.32
C ILE A 121 2.80 -16.90 -7.86
N ILE A 122 3.22 -16.70 -9.11
CA ILE A 122 4.30 -17.47 -9.72
C ILE A 122 5.63 -16.81 -9.32
N THR A 123 6.37 -17.47 -8.43
CA THR A 123 7.59 -16.89 -7.83
C THR A 123 8.87 -17.16 -8.61
N ASP A 124 8.83 -18.08 -9.58
CA ASP A 124 9.99 -18.61 -10.32
C ASP A 124 10.16 -18.03 -11.74
N LEU A 125 9.44 -16.95 -12.07
CA LEU A 125 9.62 -16.27 -13.34
C LEU A 125 11.05 -15.78 -13.56
N GLU A 126 11.56 -15.94 -14.79
CA GLU A 126 12.87 -15.47 -15.21
C GLU A 126 12.97 -13.94 -15.04
N TYR A 127 13.88 -13.45 -14.22
CA TYR A 127 14.06 -12.02 -13.96
C TYR A 127 15.46 -11.50 -14.30
N ARG A 128 16.40 -12.38 -14.65
CA ARG A 128 17.81 -12.00 -14.86
C ARG A 128 17.99 -11.04 -16.02
N SER A 129 17.18 -11.20 -17.06
CA SER A 129 17.13 -10.30 -18.22
C SER A 129 16.80 -8.84 -17.84
N LEU A 130 16.06 -8.62 -16.74
CA LEU A 130 15.66 -7.29 -16.28
C LEU A 130 16.74 -6.57 -15.48
N ILE A 131 17.65 -7.30 -14.82
CA ILE A 131 18.62 -6.74 -13.86
C ILE A 131 19.41 -5.56 -14.44
N LYS A 132 19.89 -5.69 -15.67
CA LYS A 132 20.79 -4.70 -16.28
C LYS A 132 20.12 -3.35 -16.59
N HIS A 133 18.80 -3.33 -16.74
CA HIS A 133 18.08 -2.16 -17.25
C HIS A 133 16.92 -1.72 -16.34
N TYR A 134 16.80 -2.32 -15.14
CA TYR A 134 15.64 -2.11 -14.28
C TYR A 134 15.50 -0.64 -13.86
N ASP A 135 16.62 0.06 -13.64
CA ASP A 135 16.68 1.50 -13.39
C ASP A 135 15.94 2.34 -14.44
N LYS A 136 15.94 1.89 -15.70
CA LYS A 136 15.24 2.57 -16.81
C LYS A 136 13.80 2.13 -16.96
N LEU A 137 13.41 1.04 -16.30
CA LEU A 137 12.08 0.45 -16.42
C LEU A 137 11.12 0.95 -15.33
N ILE A 138 11.60 1.41 -14.17
CA ILE A 138 10.76 1.73 -13.00
C ILE A 138 9.56 2.66 -13.24
N THR A 139 9.55 3.45 -14.32
CA THR A 139 8.45 4.35 -14.72
C THR A 139 7.91 4.08 -16.12
N VAL A 140 8.34 2.98 -16.76
CA VAL A 140 7.91 2.58 -18.11
C VAL A 140 6.58 1.85 -18.04
N GLY A 141 5.71 2.19 -18.99
CA GLY A 141 4.45 1.50 -19.22
C GLY A 141 3.25 2.42 -19.17
N TYR A 142 2.12 1.83 -18.81
CA TYR A 142 0.80 2.45 -18.86
C TYR A 142 0.01 2.07 -17.60
N PRO A 143 -0.74 2.98 -16.96
CA PRO A 143 -0.98 4.39 -17.31
C PRO A 143 0.15 5.33 -16.85
N ASN A 144 0.12 6.59 -17.29
CA ASN A 144 0.85 7.66 -16.61
C ASN A 144 0.09 8.19 -15.37
N ASP A 145 0.68 9.10 -14.60
CA ASP A 145 0.12 9.57 -13.31
C ASP A 145 -1.23 10.24 -13.50
N THR A 146 -1.34 11.14 -14.49
CA THR A 146 -2.58 11.85 -14.80
C THR A 146 -3.69 10.89 -15.20
N MET A 147 -3.38 9.89 -16.03
CA MET A 147 -4.35 8.89 -16.47
C MET A 147 -4.79 7.98 -15.31
N SER A 148 -3.86 7.63 -14.43
CA SER A 148 -4.14 6.90 -13.20
C SER A 148 -5.14 7.66 -12.32
N ASP A 149 -4.86 8.93 -12.04
CA ASP A 149 -5.72 9.78 -11.21
C ASP A 149 -7.09 10.01 -11.85
N GLN A 150 -7.14 10.21 -13.17
CA GLN A 150 -8.40 10.35 -13.91
C GLN A 150 -9.25 9.08 -13.83
N CYS A 151 -8.64 7.90 -13.97
CA CYS A 151 -9.36 6.63 -13.86
C CYS A 151 -9.86 6.38 -12.43
N LEU A 152 -9.05 6.65 -11.40
CA LEU A 152 -9.52 6.60 -10.00
C LEU A 152 -10.69 7.57 -9.77
N ALA A 153 -10.56 8.82 -10.21
CA ALA A 153 -11.59 9.84 -10.09
C ALA A 153 -12.87 9.50 -10.87
N HIS A 154 -12.76 8.72 -11.95
CA HIS A 154 -13.90 8.17 -12.68
C HIS A 154 -14.59 7.07 -11.86
N ILE A 155 -13.82 6.05 -11.42
CA ILE A 155 -14.31 4.91 -10.65
C ILE A 155 -15.09 5.34 -9.40
N VAL A 156 -14.51 6.23 -8.58
CA VAL A 156 -15.12 6.61 -7.30
C VAL A 156 -16.41 7.43 -7.46
N THR A 157 -16.72 7.85 -8.69
CA THR A 157 -17.94 8.61 -9.01
C THR A 157 -18.86 7.88 -9.97
N LEU A 158 -18.60 6.59 -10.21
CA LEU A 158 -19.52 5.75 -10.96
C LEU A 158 -20.90 5.77 -10.30
N ASN A 159 -21.91 5.96 -11.14
CA ASN A 159 -23.31 5.91 -10.78
C ASN A 159 -23.86 4.48 -11.01
N ASP A 160 -25.17 4.33 -10.84
CA ASP A 160 -25.87 3.03 -10.95
C ASP A 160 -25.78 2.39 -12.34
N ASP A 161 -25.43 3.15 -13.39
CA ASP A 161 -25.22 2.60 -14.74
C ASP A 161 -23.90 1.83 -14.85
N CYS A 162 -22.98 2.01 -13.90
CA CYS A 162 -21.72 1.25 -13.76
C CYS A 162 -20.86 1.18 -15.04
N LYS A 163 -20.88 2.24 -15.85
CA LYS A 163 -20.11 2.32 -17.10
C LYS A 163 -18.73 2.92 -16.86
N LEU A 164 -17.71 2.06 -16.92
CA LEU A 164 -16.32 2.52 -17.05
C LEU A 164 -16.09 3.16 -18.42
N SER A 165 -15.25 4.19 -18.47
CA SER A 165 -14.73 4.67 -19.75
C SER A 165 -13.82 3.61 -20.37
N ASP A 166 -13.77 3.55 -21.70
CA ASP A 166 -12.90 2.60 -22.42
C ASP A 166 -11.43 2.76 -22.01
N GLU A 167 -11.00 4.00 -21.78
CA GLU A 167 -9.66 4.32 -21.26
C GLU A 167 -9.41 3.70 -19.88
N CYS A 168 -10.31 3.91 -18.91
CA CYS A 168 -10.13 3.37 -17.57
C CYS A 168 -10.25 1.83 -17.55
N LEU A 169 -11.13 1.26 -18.38
CA LEU A 169 -11.18 -0.18 -18.58
C LEU A 169 -9.86 -0.72 -19.15
N SER A 170 -9.28 -0.04 -20.15
CA SER A 170 -7.98 -0.43 -20.71
C SER A 170 -6.86 -0.37 -19.68
N ILE A 171 -6.89 0.56 -18.73
CA ILE A 171 -5.91 0.64 -17.64
C ILE A 171 -5.97 -0.62 -16.76
N ILE A 172 -7.18 -1.04 -16.40
CA ILE A 172 -7.43 -2.19 -15.53
C ILE A 172 -7.06 -3.51 -16.24
N THR A 173 -7.36 -3.63 -17.53
CA THR A 173 -7.22 -4.90 -18.28
C THR A 173 -5.95 -4.98 -19.14
N SER A 174 -5.11 -3.94 -19.16
CA SER A 174 -3.93 -3.90 -20.01
C SER A 174 -2.90 -4.96 -19.62
N ASP A 175 -2.44 -5.69 -20.64
CA ASP A 175 -1.33 -6.64 -20.60
C ASP A 175 -0.03 -6.04 -21.17
N LEU A 176 -0.03 -4.73 -21.49
CA LEU A 176 1.13 -4.06 -22.05
C LEU A 176 2.31 -4.10 -21.06
N PRO A 177 3.56 -4.22 -21.56
CA PRO A 177 4.75 -4.18 -20.72
C PRO A 177 4.79 -2.90 -19.87
N THR A 178 4.59 -3.07 -18.56
CA THR A 178 4.52 -2.00 -17.57
C THR A 178 5.39 -2.39 -16.38
N TYR A 179 6.05 -1.46 -15.71
CA TYR A 179 6.98 -1.81 -14.63
C TYR A 179 6.93 -0.76 -13.53
N GLY A 180 7.44 -1.14 -12.35
CA GLY A 180 7.59 -0.28 -11.20
C GLY A 180 6.31 0.48 -10.85
N TYR A 181 6.43 1.81 -10.70
CA TYR A 181 5.37 2.69 -10.25
C TYR A 181 4.11 2.61 -11.13
N ARG A 182 4.28 2.45 -12.45
CA ARG A 182 3.14 2.37 -13.38
C ARG A 182 2.30 1.12 -13.12
N ARG A 183 2.95 0.00 -12.83
CA ARG A 183 2.29 -1.28 -12.53
C ARG A 183 1.57 -1.22 -11.18
N VAL A 184 2.21 -0.63 -10.17
CA VAL A 184 1.58 -0.43 -8.85
C VAL A 184 0.26 0.34 -8.99
N HIS A 185 0.25 1.40 -9.81
CA HIS A 185 -0.97 2.18 -10.05
C HIS A 185 -2.07 1.35 -10.74
N GLN A 186 -1.75 0.49 -11.72
CA GLN A 186 -2.74 -0.43 -12.31
C GLN A 186 -3.38 -1.33 -11.26
N ILE A 187 -2.56 -1.90 -10.37
CA ILE A 187 -3.00 -2.81 -9.31
C ILE A 187 -3.88 -2.06 -8.29
N LEU A 188 -3.50 -0.84 -7.90
CA LEU A 188 -4.28 -0.01 -7.00
C LEU A 188 -5.65 0.35 -7.61
N ILE A 189 -5.68 0.73 -8.88
CA ILE A 189 -6.93 1.02 -9.61
C ILE A 189 -7.83 -0.21 -9.64
N LEU A 190 -7.27 -1.38 -9.95
CA LEU A 190 -7.99 -2.65 -9.91
C LEU A 190 -8.56 -2.94 -8.52
N TYR A 191 -7.78 -2.72 -7.45
CA TYR A 191 -8.24 -2.90 -6.07
C TYR A 191 -9.41 -1.99 -5.72
N VAL A 192 -9.28 -0.69 -6.03
CA VAL A 192 -10.34 0.31 -5.80
C VAL A 192 -11.60 -0.06 -6.55
N PHE A 193 -11.47 -0.46 -7.82
CA PHE A 193 -12.62 -0.87 -8.62
C PHE A 193 -13.29 -2.14 -8.07
N LEU A 194 -12.52 -3.15 -7.69
CA LEU A 194 -13.04 -4.40 -7.11
C LEU A 194 -13.91 -4.13 -5.88
N HIS A 195 -13.51 -3.14 -5.07
CA HIS A 195 -14.22 -2.68 -3.88
C HIS A 195 -15.27 -1.59 -4.14
N HIS A 196 -15.61 -1.32 -5.40
CA HIS A 196 -16.77 -0.51 -5.77
C HIS A 196 -17.97 -1.41 -6.05
N MET A 197 -19.19 -0.99 -5.71
CA MET A 197 -20.44 -1.74 -5.94
C MET A 197 -20.65 -2.17 -7.40
N CYS A 198 -20.06 -1.43 -8.34
CA CYS A 198 -20.14 -1.73 -9.76
C CYS A 198 -19.29 -2.93 -10.23
N SER A 199 -18.32 -3.39 -9.45
CA SER A 199 -17.41 -4.48 -9.88
C SER A 199 -18.16 -5.75 -10.26
N ASN A 200 -19.14 -6.15 -9.43
CA ASN A 200 -19.93 -7.36 -9.62
C ASN A 200 -20.85 -7.32 -10.86
N ILE A 201 -21.13 -6.12 -11.38
CA ILE A 201 -21.95 -5.94 -12.58
C ILE A 201 -21.07 -6.03 -13.83
N SER A 202 -19.86 -5.50 -13.77
CA SER A 202 -18.96 -5.41 -14.92
C SER A 202 -18.30 -6.75 -15.28
N ALA A 203 -17.93 -7.57 -14.30
CA ALA A 203 -17.44 -8.93 -14.53
C ALA A 203 -17.59 -9.81 -13.29
N ALA A 204 -17.38 -11.12 -13.45
CA ALA A 204 -17.29 -12.03 -12.32
C ALA A 204 -16.07 -11.70 -11.43
N PRO A 205 -16.18 -11.73 -10.09
CA PRO A 205 -15.06 -11.44 -9.18
C PRO A 205 -13.77 -12.21 -9.50
N LEU A 206 -13.91 -13.48 -9.92
CA LEU A 206 -12.80 -14.34 -10.31
C LEU A 206 -11.94 -13.73 -11.44
N ALA A 207 -12.55 -12.99 -12.39
CA ALA A 207 -11.79 -12.36 -13.47
C ALA A 207 -10.83 -11.30 -12.94
N TYR A 208 -11.27 -10.49 -11.97
CA TYR A 208 -10.44 -9.48 -11.32
C TYR A 208 -9.35 -10.12 -10.45
N GLU A 209 -9.66 -11.24 -9.78
CA GLU A 209 -8.65 -11.98 -9.01
C GLU A 209 -7.55 -12.57 -9.90
N ILE A 210 -7.90 -13.08 -11.08
CA ILE A 210 -6.92 -13.55 -12.07
C ILE A 210 -6.05 -12.38 -12.54
N LEU A 211 -6.65 -11.24 -12.87
CA LEU A 211 -5.90 -10.04 -13.27
C LEU A 211 -4.94 -9.58 -12.16
N ALA A 212 -5.41 -9.52 -10.91
CA ALA A 212 -4.58 -9.14 -9.76
C ALA A 212 -3.40 -10.11 -9.57
N SER A 213 -3.66 -11.43 -9.68
CA SER A 213 -2.63 -12.46 -9.58
C SER A 213 -1.58 -12.35 -10.69
N GLN A 214 -2.00 -12.10 -11.93
CA GLN A 214 -1.10 -11.89 -13.07
C GLN A 214 -0.22 -10.66 -12.88
N GLN A 215 -0.79 -9.54 -12.45
CA GLN A 215 -0.06 -8.30 -12.21
C GLN A 215 0.92 -8.47 -11.02
N CYS A 216 0.46 -9.04 -9.91
CA CYS A 216 1.31 -9.29 -8.74
C CYS A 216 2.38 -10.36 -8.99
N THR A 217 2.15 -11.31 -9.90
CA THR A 217 3.20 -12.21 -10.40
C THR A 217 4.33 -11.45 -11.10
N GLN A 218 4.01 -10.42 -11.89
CA GLN A 218 5.05 -9.56 -12.47
C GLN A 218 5.72 -8.68 -11.41
N VAL A 219 4.97 -8.20 -10.41
CA VAL A 219 5.57 -7.51 -9.27
C VAL A 219 6.56 -8.42 -8.53
N GLN A 220 6.24 -9.69 -8.30
CA GLN A 220 7.16 -10.64 -7.66
C GLN A 220 8.44 -10.81 -8.48
N ARG A 221 8.31 -10.89 -9.81
CA ARG A 221 9.45 -10.92 -10.74
C ARG A 221 10.33 -9.68 -10.59
N GLU A 222 9.73 -8.50 -10.45
CA GLU A 222 10.45 -7.24 -10.20
C GLU A 222 11.11 -7.19 -8.82
N GLN A 223 10.43 -7.67 -7.77
CA GLN A 223 11.03 -7.80 -6.45
C GLN A 223 12.24 -8.73 -6.46
N ASN A 224 12.22 -9.82 -7.22
CA ASN A 224 13.40 -10.69 -7.37
C ASN A 224 14.60 -9.92 -7.97
N VAL A 225 14.36 -8.99 -8.90
CA VAL A 225 15.41 -8.07 -9.40
C VAL A 225 15.94 -7.18 -8.28
N LEU A 226 15.05 -6.57 -7.51
CA LEU A 226 15.42 -5.67 -6.41
C LEU A 226 16.24 -6.39 -5.33
N HIS A 227 15.84 -7.60 -4.95
CA HIS A 227 16.62 -8.44 -4.03
C HIS A 227 17.99 -8.82 -4.61
N HIS A 228 18.06 -9.13 -5.91
CA HIS A 228 19.33 -9.40 -6.58
C HIS A 228 20.28 -8.20 -6.57
N LEU A 229 19.74 -6.99 -6.67
CA LEU A 229 20.48 -5.74 -6.55
C LEU A 229 20.82 -5.35 -5.10
N GLY A 230 20.42 -6.15 -4.11
CA GLY A 230 20.66 -5.89 -2.69
C GLY A 230 19.70 -4.85 -2.07
N LEU A 231 18.57 -4.58 -2.72
CA LEU A 231 17.53 -3.62 -2.30
C LEU A 231 18.11 -2.27 -1.82
N PRO A 232 18.77 -1.50 -2.70
CA PRO A 232 19.32 -0.20 -2.35
C PRO A 232 18.22 0.78 -1.94
N ASP A 233 18.57 1.74 -1.08
CA ASP A 233 17.64 2.75 -0.52
C ASP A 233 16.79 3.45 -1.58
N THR A 234 17.33 3.67 -2.78
CA THR A 234 16.62 4.30 -3.91
C THR A 234 15.40 3.52 -4.41
N TYR A 235 15.30 2.22 -4.11
CA TYR A 235 14.16 1.38 -4.49
C TYR A 235 13.24 1.03 -3.32
N ARG A 236 13.52 1.47 -2.09
CA ARG A 236 12.70 1.14 -0.92
C ARG A 236 11.26 1.61 -1.04
N ASP A 237 11.06 2.82 -1.55
CA ASP A 237 9.74 3.39 -1.79
C ASP A 237 8.93 2.51 -2.76
N LEU A 238 9.46 2.25 -3.96
CA LEU A 238 8.83 1.35 -4.93
C LEU A 238 8.60 -0.08 -4.38
N TYR A 239 9.59 -0.65 -3.70
CA TYR A 239 9.47 -2.00 -3.14
C TYR A 239 8.35 -2.05 -2.10
N LEU A 240 8.22 -1.03 -1.26
CA LEU A 240 7.16 -0.93 -0.27
C LEU A 240 5.79 -0.71 -0.92
N GLU A 241 5.71 0.12 -1.97
CA GLU A 241 4.47 0.25 -2.76
C GLU A 241 4.00 -1.11 -3.30
N GLN A 242 4.93 -1.88 -3.87
CA GLN A 242 4.69 -3.23 -4.37
C GLN A 242 4.18 -4.17 -3.28
N LEU A 243 4.81 -4.16 -2.10
CA LEU A 243 4.35 -4.92 -0.93
C LEU A 243 2.93 -4.51 -0.50
N VAL A 244 2.66 -3.21 -0.46
CA VAL A 244 1.35 -2.68 -0.07
C VAL A 244 0.28 -3.13 -1.06
N VAL A 245 0.40 -2.80 -2.34
CA VAL A 245 -0.70 -3.01 -3.30
C VAL A 245 -1.01 -4.48 -3.54
N CYS A 246 0.01 -5.35 -3.60
CA CYS A 246 -0.22 -6.79 -3.74
C CYS A 246 -0.62 -7.43 -2.40
N GLY A 247 -0.14 -6.89 -1.28
CA GLY A 247 -0.58 -7.29 0.06
C GLY A 247 -2.06 -6.99 0.32
N LEU A 248 -2.63 -5.95 -0.29
CA LEU A 248 -4.08 -5.64 -0.18
C LEU A 248 -4.96 -6.78 -0.73
N PHE A 249 -4.48 -7.54 -1.72
CA PHE A 249 -5.16 -8.73 -2.23
C PHE A 249 -4.93 -9.99 -1.39
N GLY A 250 -4.09 -9.89 -0.35
CA GLY A 250 -3.80 -10.97 0.60
C GLY A 250 -2.73 -11.96 0.14
N TYR A 251 -2.00 -11.68 -0.94
CA TYR A 251 -0.96 -12.59 -1.44
C TYR A 251 0.21 -12.71 -0.46
N VAL A 252 0.49 -13.94 0.00
CA VAL A 252 1.44 -14.21 1.10
C VAL A 252 2.88 -13.84 0.78
N GLU A 253 3.25 -13.78 -0.50
CA GLU A 253 4.56 -13.34 -0.97
C GLU A 253 4.83 -11.87 -0.60
N PHE A 254 3.77 -11.07 -0.45
CA PHE A 254 3.82 -9.64 -0.17
C PHE A 254 3.47 -9.31 1.29
N ILE A 255 2.49 -10.01 1.88
CA ILE A 255 2.09 -9.82 3.28
C ILE A 255 2.48 -11.03 4.14
N ASN A 256 3.65 -10.94 4.78
CA ASN A 256 4.16 -11.98 5.67
C ASN A 256 5.12 -11.37 6.72
N TRP A 257 5.40 -12.12 7.79
CA TRP A 257 6.27 -11.66 8.87
C TRP A 257 7.69 -11.32 8.42
N HIS A 258 8.25 -12.01 7.42
CA HIS A 258 9.60 -11.73 6.92
C HIS A 258 9.70 -10.32 6.31
N ASN A 259 8.74 -9.97 5.44
CA ASN A 259 8.69 -8.65 4.81
C ASN A 259 8.39 -7.55 5.83
N VAL A 260 7.47 -7.80 6.77
CA VAL A 260 7.17 -6.88 7.87
C VAL A 260 8.42 -6.60 8.71
N VAL A 261 9.18 -7.63 9.07
CA VAL A 261 10.45 -7.49 9.81
C VAL A 261 11.46 -6.68 8.99
N SER A 262 11.62 -6.99 7.70
CA SER A 262 12.55 -6.30 6.82
C SER A 262 12.26 -4.79 6.76
N VAL A 263 11.00 -4.43 6.47
CA VAL A 263 10.55 -3.03 6.33
C VAL A 263 10.66 -2.25 7.64
N SER A 264 10.29 -2.86 8.77
CA SER A 264 10.34 -2.20 10.09
C SER A 264 11.74 -1.87 10.62
N ASN A 265 12.77 -2.42 9.99
CA ASN A 265 14.17 -2.13 10.31
C ASN A 265 14.76 -1.02 9.43
N TRP A 266 13.99 -0.43 8.52
CA TRP A 266 14.48 0.66 7.69
C TRP A 266 14.60 1.97 8.49
N PRO A 267 15.72 2.70 8.35
CA PRO A 267 15.97 3.94 9.09
C PRO A 267 14.96 5.06 8.77
N GLN A 268 14.32 5.01 7.61
CA GLN A 268 13.35 6.02 7.15
C GLN A 268 12.12 6.16 8.06
N GLU A 269 11.81 5.19 8.93
CA GLU A 269 10.72 5.31 9.91
C GLU A 269 10.96 6.40 10.98
N ASP A 270 12.23 6.69 11.25
CA ASP A 270 12.67 7.64 12.26
C ASP A 270 12.96 9.04 11.70
N GLU A 271 12.85 9.23 10.38
CA GLU A 271 13.09 10.52 9.71
C GLU A 271 12.06 11.60 10.06
N CYS A 272 10.92 11.23 10.65
CA CYS A 272 10.03 12.25 11.22
C CYS A 272 10.49 12.68 12.62
N LEU A 273 11.24 13.78 12.66
CA LEU A 273 11.66 14.44 13.89
C LEU A 273 10.50 15.30 14.44
N CYS A 274 9.80 14.78 15.45
CA CYS A 274 8.84 15.54 16.23
C CYS A 274 9.41 15.78 17.62
N LEU A 275 9.48 17.04 18.06
CA LEU A 275 9.88 17.39 19.43
C LEU A 275 8.76 18.18 20.10
N PHE A 276 8.28 17.65 21.23
CA PHE A 276 7.32 18.29 22.10
C PHE A 276 7.95 18.48 23.49
N VAL A 277 7.78 19.66 24.08
CA VAL A 277 8.10 19.92 25.50
C VAL A 277 6.86 20.50 26.13
N ASP A 278 6.40 19.90 27.23
CA ASP A 278 5.21 20.33 27.99
C ASP A 278 3.92 20.45 27.16
N GLY A 279 3.77 19.61 26.13
CA GLY A 279 2.62 19.63 25.23
C GLY A 279 2.69 20.70 24.13
N GLU A 280 3.73 21.53 24.13
CA GLU A 280 3.99 22.52 23.09
C GLU A 280 4.96 21.99 22.03
N ARG A 281 4.65 22.29 20.76
CA ARG A 281 5.41 21.85 19.57
C ARG A 281 6.64 22.73 19.38
N LEU A 282 7.83 22.15 19.49
CA LEU A 282 9.11 22.85 19.28
C LEU A 282 9.69 22.65 17.88
N ILE A 283 9.42 21.50 17.24
CA ILE A 283 9.83 21.20 15.86
C ILE A 283 8.60 20.74 15.08
N ASP A 284 8.41 21.28 13.87
CA ASP A 284 7.32 20.85 13.01
C ASP A 284 7.49 19.38 12.60
N CYS A 285 6.42 18.61 12.76
CA CYS A 285 6.36 17.21 12.39
C CYS A 285 6.26 17.10 10.87
N ASN A 286 7.37 17.26 10.16
CA ASN A 286 7.41 17.09 8.70
C ASN A 286 7.39 15.61 8.31
N CYS A 287 6.29 14.92 8.60
CA CYS A 287 6.09 13.48 8.34
C CYS A 287 5.38 13.22 7.01
N ASN A 288 5.57 14.07 6.00
CA ASN A 288 4.85 14.03 4.74
C ASN A 288 5.51 13.15 3.66
N ASN A 289 6.55 12.38 4.01
CA ASN A 289 7.17 11.46 3.07
C ASN A 289 6.18 10.34 2.67
N HIS A 290 6.32 9.86 1.43
CA HIS A 290 5.41 8.85 0.88
C HIS A 290 5.52 7.51 1.62
N ILE A 291 6.74 7.12 2.02
CA ILE A 291 7.02 5.90 2.77
C ILE A 291 6.16 5.78 4.04
N ASN A 292 6.01 6.83 4.85
CA ASN A 292 5.18 6.74 6.06
C ASN A 292 3.70 6.44 5.74
N SER A 293 3.19 6.96 4.62
CA SER A 293 1.83 6.66 4.16
C SER A 293 1.67 5.18 3.79
N LEU A 294 2.66 4.62 3.12
CA LEU A 294 2.70 3.20 2.77
C LEU A 294 2.85 2.31 4.01
N LEU A 295 3.73 2.68 4.94
CA LEU A 295 3.95 1.94 6.19
C LEU A 295 2.68 1.84 7.02
N LEU A 296 1.89 2.92 7.12
CA LEU A 296 0.62 2.87 7.84
C LEU A 296 -0.30 1.79 7.26
N VAL A 297 -0.50 1.80 5.94
CA VAL A 297 -1.38 0.84 5.26
C VAL A 297 -0.82 -0.57 5.41
N TYR A 298 0.49 -0.74 5.21
CA TYR A 298 1.14 -2.05 5.29
C TYR A 298 1.03 -2.66 6.69
N TYR A 299 1.29 -1.87 7.74
CA TYR A 299 1.18 -2.34 9.13
C TYR A 299 -0.25 -2.61 9.56
N ILE A 300 -1.21 -1.78 9.15
CA ILE A 300 -2.62 -2.08 9.41
C ILE A 300 -3.01 -3.38 8.72
N ASN A 301 -2.66 -3.56 7.44
CA ASN A 301 -2.97 -4.79 6.74
C ASN A 301 -2.30 -6.01 7.40
N ALA A 302 -1.05 -5.90 7.84
CA ALA A 302 -0.35 -6.96 8.58
C ALA A 302 -1.02 -7.30 9.91
N VAL A 303 -1.44 -6.29 10.69
CA VAL A 303 -2.18 -6.48 11.95
C VAL A 303 -3.50 -7.22 11.72
N LEU A 304 -4.18 -6.95 10.61
CA LEU A 304 -5.47 -7.57 10.30
C LEU A 304 -5.31 -8.99 9.75
N MET A 305 -4.27 -9.25 8.96
CA MET A 305 -4.13 -10.49 8.19
C MET A 305 -3.22 -11.53 8.84
N LEU A 306 -2.22 -11.12 9.61
CA LEU A 306 -1.23 -12.02 10.20
C LEU A 306 -1.60 -12.36 11.65
N ASN A 307 -1.52 -13.66 11.96
CA ASN A 307 -1.67 -14.20 13.31
C ASN A 307 -0.30 -14.42 13.97
#